data_AF-A0A970SDJ2-F1
#
_entry.id   AF-A0A970SDJ2-F1
#
_cell.length_a   1.000
_cell.length_b   1.000
_cell.length_c   1.000
_cell.angle_alpha   90.00
_cell.angle_beta   90.00
_cell.angle_gamma   90.00
#
_symmetry.space_group_name_H-M   'P 1'
#
loop_
_entity.id
_entity.type
_entity.pdbx_description
1 polymer ?
#
loop_
_entity_poly.entity_id
_entity_poly.type
_entity_poly.pdbx_seq_one_letter_code
_entity_poly.pdbx_strand_id
1 'polypeptide(L)'
;MKQVVKDDGNQEKSGGVFLIHAVDEVHAQAVESLLRSYDIPVLKRRSQAGDYLNIATGINIYGVDIYVPSKLHKAANALIKSKKEYGGHDAELLQEEEVFRRKRLVKIWIIIGIFYLPVLIWLLVGLFR
;
A
#
# COMPACT_ATOMS: atom_id res chain seq x y z
N MET A 1 -15.55 -34.31 -2.22
CA MET A 1 -14.72 -33.48 -1.32
C MET A 1 -13.27 -33.57 -1.76
N LYS A 2 -12.72 -32.54 -2.37
CA LYS A 2 -11.32 -32.50 -2.82
C LYS A 2 -10.55 -31.67 -1.79
N GLN A 3 -9.76 -32.33 -0.95
CA GLN A 3 -8.88 -31.63 -0.01
C GLN A 3 -7.81 -30.92 -0.84
N VAL A 4 -7.81 -29.59 -0.78
CA VAL A 4 -6.78 -28.75 -1.37
C VAL A 4 -5.57 -28.85 -0.48
N VAL A 5 -4.50 -29.34 -1.10
CA VAL A 5 -3.15 -29.52 -0.59
C VAL A 5 -2.68 -28.25 0.09
N LYS A 6 -2.41 -28.38 1.38
CA LYS A 6 -1.71 -27.40 2.21
C LYS A 6 -0.23 -27.56 1.91
N ASP A 7 0.28 -26.75 0.99
CA ASP A 7 1.72 -26.66 0.70
C ASP A 7 2.38 -25.82 1.79
N ASP A 8 2.53 -26.43 2.96
CA ASP A 8 3.32 -25.92 4.08
C ASP A 8 4.81 -26.02 3.69
N GLY A 9 5.25 -25.06 2.87
CA GLY A 9 6.65 -24.83 2.51
C GLY A 9 7.49 -24.45 3.72
N ASN A 10 7.89 -25.47 4.47
CA ASN A 10 8.95 -25.45 5.46
C ASN A 10 10.30 -25.19 4.77
N GLN A 11 10.81 -23.97 4.87
CA GLN A 11 12.25 -23.71 4.78
C GLN A 11 12.75 -23.07 6.09
N GLU A 12 13.23 -23.96 6.95
CA GLU A 12 14.40 -23.83 7.81
C GLU A 12 14.71 -22.47 8.48
N LYS A 13 14.42 -22.43 9.80
CA LYS A 13 15.36 -22.08 10.88
C LYS A 13 16.39 -20.97 10.58
N SER A 14 15.91 -19.76 10.35
CA SER A 14 16.50 -18.57 10.96
C SER A 14 15.35 -17.85 11.63
N GLY A 15 15.37 -17.75 12.96
CA GLY A 15 14.23 -17.39 13.80
C GLY A 15 13.71 -15.97 13.58
N GLY A 16 13.08 -15.72 12.43
CA GLY A 16 12.39 -14.50 12.07
C GLY A 16 10.92 -14.61 12.48
N VAL A 17 10.50 -13.75 13.38
CA VAL A 17 9.10 -13.59 13.80
C VAL A 17 8.46 -12.55 12.91
N PHE A 18 7.23 -12.82 12.50
CA PHE A 18 6.40 -11.88 11.74
C PHE A 18 6.20 -10.58 12.53
N LEU A 19 6.42 -9.45 11.87
CA LEU A 19 6.29 -8.12 12.46
C LEU A 19 5.03 -7.43 11.95
N ILE A 20 4.94 -7.21 10.64
CA ILE A 20 3.87 -6.45 10.00
C ILE A 20 3.78 -6.79 8.51
N HIS A 21 2.56 -6.69 7.97
CA HIS A 21 2.30 -6.70 6.54
C HIS A 21 2.22 -5.26 6.03
N ALA A 22 3.09 -4.89 5.09
CA ALA A 22 3.08 -3.57 4.44
C ALA A 22 2.26 -3.65 3.15
N VAL A 23 1.35 -2.68 2.96
CA VAL A 23 0.41 -2.65 1.82
C VAL A 23 1.15 -2.39 0.50
N ASP A 24 2.21 -1.60 0.54
CA ASP A 24 3.01 -1.25 -0.64
C ASP A 24 4.52 -1.35 -0.35
N GLU A 25 5.31 -1.34 -1.42
CA GLU A 25 6.76 -1.47 -1.35
C GLU A 25 7.44 -0.24 -0.73
N VAL A 26 6.83 0.93 -0.84
CA VAL A 26 7.34 2.21 -0.30
C VAL A 26 7.26 2.21 1.23
N HIS A 27 6.11 1.83 1.79
CA HIS A 27 5.88 1.58 3.20
C HIS A 27 6.82 0.50 3.72
N ALA A 28 6.99 -0.60 2.98
CA ALA A 28 7.91 -1.65 3.38
C ALA A 28 9.36 -1.14 3.49
N GLN A 29 9.79 -0.31 2.53
CA GLN A 29 11.12 0.29 2.52
C GLN A 29 11.30 1.34 3.61
N ALA A 30 10.27 2.13 3.92
CA ALA A 30 10.27 3.09 5.02
C ALA A 30 10.39 2.38 6.38
N VAL A 31 9.67 1.27 6.57
CA VAL A 31 9.75 0.45 7.78
C VAL A 31 11.11 -0.25 7.87
N GLU A 32 11.63 -0.79 6.77
CA GLU A 32 12.97 -1.37 6.72
C GLU A 32 14.05 -0.36 7.09
N SER A 33 14.00 0.84 6.50
CA SER A 33 14.98 1.90 6.75
C SER A 33 15.00 2.32 8.22
N LEU A 34 13.81 2.42 8.83
CA LEU A 34 13.67 2.66 10.27
C LEU A 34 14.29 1.52 11.09
N LEU A 35 13.92 0.27 10.82
CA LEU A 35 14.46 -0.87 11.58
C LEU A 35 15.99 -0.97 11.45
N ARG A 36 16.52 -0.71 10.26
CA ARG A 36 17.97 -0.67 10.00
C ARG A 36 18.69 0.46 10.75
N SER A 37 18.06 1.62 10.96
CA SER A 37 18.67 2.70 11.74
C SER A 37 18.83 2.37 13.23
N TYR A 38 18.13 1.33 13.71
CA TYR A 38 18.26 0.80 15.07
C TYR A 38 19.01 -0.55 15.10
N ASP A 39 19.80 -0.86 14.06
CA ASP A 39 20.56 -2.11 13.92
C ASP A 39 19.70 -3.38 13.99
N ILE A 40 18.42 -3.30 13.63
CA ILE A 40 17.52 -4.46 13.57
C ILE A 40 17.53 -5.02 12.15
N PRO A 41 18.05 -6.25 11.92
CA PRO A 41 18.04 -6.86 10.60
C PRO A 41 16.60 -7.27 10.23
N VAL A 42 16.26 -7.01 8.97
CA VAL A 42 14.90 -7.20 8.44
C VAL A 42 14.92 -8.17 7.26
N LEU A 43 13.99 -9.13 7.28
CA LEU A 43 13.74 -10.06 6.19
C LEU A 43 12.41 -9.69 5.53
N LYS A 44 12.47 -9.31 4.25
CA LYS A 44 11.28 -9.03 3.43
C LYS A 44 10.90 -10.28 2.66
N ARG A 45 9.66 -10.74 2.82
CA ARG A 45 9.10 -11.82 2.01
C ARG A 45 8.07 -11.23 1.06
N ARG A 46 8.34 -11.37 -0.23
CA ARG A 46 7.40 -11.05 -1.31
C ARG A 46 6.72 -12.34 -1.75
N SER A 47 5.41 -12.28 -2.00
CA SER A 47 4.70 -13.39 -2.62
C SER A 47 5.14 -13.48 -4.08
N GLN A 48 5.38 -14.67 -4.62
CA GLN A 48 5.99 -14.86 -5.95
C GLN A 48 5.25 -14.11 -7.07
N ALA A 49 3.92 -13.97 -6.97
CA ALA A 49 3.14 -13.18 -7.93
C ALA A 49 3.46 -11.67 -7.91
N GLY A 50 3.90 -11.13 -6.77
CA GLY A 50 4.26 -9.73 -6.59
C GLY A 50 5.63 -9.36 -7.15
N ASP A 51 6.59 -10.30 -7.18
CA ASP A 51 7.92 -10.04 -7.75
C ASP A 51 7.89 -9.87 -9.27
N TYR A 52 7.18 -10.75 -9.98
CA TYR A 52 7.02 -10.61 -11.43
C TYR A 52 6.26 -9.34 -11.80
N LEU A 53 5.22 -8.99 -11.04
CA LEU A 53 4.47 -7.77 -11.28
C LEU A 53 5.32 -6.52 -11.05
N ASN A 54 6.12 -6.50 -9.98
CA ASN A 54 7.03 -5.39 -9.72
C ASN A 54 8.09 -5.24 -10.82
N ILE A 55 8.68 -6.35 -11.29
CA ILE A 55 9.65 -6.29 -12.40
C ILE A 55 9.01 -5.75 -13.68
N ALA A 56 7.76 -6.15 -13.98
CA ALA A 56 7.09 -5.76 -15.22
C ALA A 56 6.50 -4.34 -15.19
N THR A 57 5.98 -3.90 -14.05
CA THR A 57 5.18 -2.66 -13.94
C THR A 57 5.75 -1.63 -12.97
N GLY A 58 6.77 -1.99 -12.19
CA GLY A 58 7.35 -1.16 -11.13
C GLY A 58 6.47 -1.03 -9.89
N ILE A 59 5.34 -1.74 -9.82
CA ILE A 59 4.42 -1.70 -8.69
C ILE A 59 4.09 -3.11 -8.19
N ASN A 60 3.95 -3.25 -6.88
CA ASN A 60 3.49 -4.47 -6.22
C ASN A 60 2.19 -4.19 -5.47
N ILE A 61 1.10 -4.84 -5.90
CA ILE A 61 -0.24 -4.72 -5.29
C ILE A 61 -0.50 -5.74 -4.16
N TYR A 62 0.39 -6.72 -3.99
CA TYR A 62 0.23 -7.81 -3.03
C TYR A 62 0.90 -7.53 -1.68
N GLY A 63 1.53 -6.37 -1.53
CA GLY A 63 2.24 -6.00 -0.31
C GLY A 63 3.50 -6.82 -0.06
N VAL A 64 4.11 -6.57 1.09
CA VAL A 64 5.36 -7.20 1.53
C VAL A 64 5.26 -7.58 3.01
N ASP A 65 5.55 -8.83 3.32
CA ASP A 65 5.62 -9.30 4.70
C ASP A 65 7.00 -9.04 5.28
N ILE A 66 7.04 -8.45 6.47
CA ILE A 66 8.25 -8.08 7.17
C ILE A 66 8.47 -9.01 8.36
N TYR A 67 9.65 -9.62 8.41
CA TYR A 67 10.10 -10.51 9.47
C TYR A 67 11.35 -9.96 10.15
N VAL A 68 11.45 -10.17 11.47
CA VAL A 68 12.59 -9.72 12.31
C VAL A 68 13.02 -10.82 13.27
N PRO A 69 14.28 -10.90 13.71
CA PRO A 69 14.72 -11.92 14.66
C PRO A 69 13.88 -11.95 15.94
N SER A 70 13.58 -13.13 16.48
CA SER A 70 12.77 -13.29 17.71
C SER A 70 13.27 -12.46 18.88
N LYS A 71 14.60 -12.30 19.02
CA LYS A 71 15.23 -11.52 20.10
C LYS A 71 14.88 -10.03 20.03
N LEU A 72 14.64 -9.50 18.84
CA LEU A 72 14.44 -8.08 18.56
C LEU A 72 12.99 -7.74 18.22
N HIS A 73 12.11 -8.75 18.14
CA HIS A 73 10.68 -8.56 17.82
C HIS A 73 9.99 -7.56 18.74
N LYS A 74 10.23 -7.65 20.06
CA LYS A 74 9.64 -6.73 21.04
C LYS A 74 10.10 -5.29 20.83
N ALA A 75 11.38 -5.09 20.53
CA ALA A 75 11.94 -3.76 20.25
C ALA A 75 11.39 -3.20 18.93
N ALA A 76 11.38 -4.00 17.87
CA ALA A 76 10.82 -3.64 16.57
C ALA A 76 9.34 -3.24 16.66
N ASN A 77 8.54 -4.00 17.41
CA ASN A 77 7.13 -3.72 17.61
C ASN A 77 6.90 -2.42 18.41
N ALA A 78 7.73 -2.17 19.43
CA ALA A 78 7.69 -0.92 20.19
C ALA A 78 8.02 0.30 19.31
N LEU A 79 9.02 0.19 18.43
CA LEU A 79 9.39 1.25 17.48
C LEU A 79 8.25 1.57 16.52
N ILE A 80 7.64 0.55 15.91
CA ILE A 80 6.51 0.74 14.99
C ILE A 80 5.33 1.40 15.72
N LYS A 81 5.02 0.95 16.93
CA LYS A 81 3.93 1.52 17.73
C LYS A 81 4.18 2.98 18.06
N SER A 82 5.40 3.33 18.48
CA SER A 82 5.79 4.72 18.78
C SER A 82 5.70 5.62 17.55
N LYS A 83 6.09 5.12 16.37
CA LYS A 83 5.97 5.87 15.12
C LYS A 83 4.52 6.06 14.70
N LYS A 84 3.64 5.08 14.94
CA LYS A 84 2.20 5.24 14.65
C LYS A 84 1.56 6.33 15.52
N GLU A 85 2.06 6.48 16.75
CA GLU A 85 1.58 7.48 17.70
C GLU A 85 2.09 8.89 17.37
N TYR A 86 3.35 9.01 16.94
CA TYR A 86 3.91 10.29 16.46
C TYR A 86 3.47 10.68 15.04
N GLY A 87 3.30 9.71 14.14
CA GLY A 87 2.89 9.91 12.75
C GLY A 87 1.44 10.35 12.57
N GLY A 88 0.67 10.48 13.65
CA GLY A 88 -0.64 11.13 13.63
C GLY A 88 -0.58 12.58 13.15
N HIS A 89 0.52 13.29 13.44
CA HIS A 89 0.76 14.65 12.95
C HIS A 89 1.05 14.69 11.44
N ASP A 90 1.81 13.72 10.93
CA ASP A 90 2.15 13.61 9.51
C ASP A 90 0.93 13.23 8.67
N ALA A 91 0.02 12.41 9.23
CA ALA A 91 -1.24 12.05 8.60
C ALA A 91 -2.20 13.23 8.46
N GLU A 92 -2.10 14.25 9.31
CA GLU A 92 -2.86 15.51 9.21
C GLU A 92 -2.33 16.36 8.03
N LEU A 93 -1.01 16.49 7.89
CA LEU A 93 -0.36 17.17 6.76
C LEU A 93 -0.66 16.49 5.41
N LEU A 94 -0.67 15.15 5.36
CA LEU A 94 -1.03 14.40 4.15
C LEU A 94 -2.51 14.55 3.79
N GLN A 95 -3.40 14.63 4.78
CA GLN A 95 -4.81 14.92 4.56
C GLN A 95 -5.02 16.33 4.00
N GLU A 96 -4.26 17.32 4.45
CA GLU A 96 -4.28 18.67 3.89
C GLU A 96 -3.79 18.69 2.43
N GLU A 97 -2.72 17.97 2.11
CA GLU A 97 -2.25 17.82 0.72
C GLU A 97 -3.30 17.16 -0.18
N GLU A 98 -3.98 16.11 0.28
CA GLU A 98 -5.06 15.44 -0.45
C GLU A 98 -6.22 16.40 -0.73
N VAL A 99 -6.63 17.21 0.27
CA VAL A 99 -7.66 18.24 0.12
C VAL A 99 -7.24 19.31 -0.89
N PHE A 100 -5.97 19.71 -0.89
CA PHE A 100 -5.42 20.63 -1.88
C PHE A 100 -5.40 20.01 -3.29
N ARG A 101 -5.00 18.73 -3.41
CA ARG A 101 -4.89 18.00 -4.68
C ARG A 101 -6.25 17.77 -5.34
N ARG A 102 -7.31 17.48 -4.56
CA ARG A 102 -8.68 17.28 -5.08
C ARG A 102 -9.23 18.51 -5.81
N LYS A 103 -8.82 19.73 -5.43
CA LYS A 103 -9.29 20.97 -6.06
C LYS A 103 -8.84 21.14 -7.52
N ARG A 104 -7.78 20.45 -7.98
CA ARG A 104 -7.30 20.53 -9.37
C ARG A 104 -8.08 19.65 -10.33
N LEU A 105 -8.55 18.48 -9.90
CA LEU A 105 -9.22 17.51 -10.78
C LEU A 105 -10.72 17.77 -10.94
N VAL A 106 -11.36 18.38 -9.95
CA VAL A 106 -12.78 18.78 -10.01
C VAL A 106 -13.03 19.83 -11.09
N LYS A 107 -12.04 20.70 -11.37
CA LYS A 107 -12.13 21.69 -12.46
C LYS A 107 -12.28 21.04 -13.84
N ILE A 108 -11.60 19.92 -14.08
CA ILE A 108 -11.65 19.20 -15.36
C ILE A 108 -13.04 18.54 -15.55
N TRP A 109 -13.59 17.95 -14.49
CA TRP A 109 -14.93 17.34 -14.53
C TRP A 109 -16.06 18.35 -14.76
N ILE A 110 -15.96 19.57 -14.20
CA ILE A 110 -16.95 20.64 -14.42
C ILE A 110 -16.95 21.10 -15.88
N ILE A 111 -15.76 21.24 -16.49
CA ILE A 111 -15.62 21.65 -17.90
C ILE A 111 -16.20 20.59 -18.84
N ILE A 112 -15.91 19.31 -18.58
CA ILE A 112 -16.47 18.19 -19.35
C ILE A 112 -17.99 18.15 -19.19
N GLY A 113 -18.51 18.26 -17.97
CA GLY A 113 -19.96 18.27 -17.72
C GLY A 113 -20.70 19.35 -18.52
N ILE A 114 -20.22 20.59 -18.51
CA ILE A 114 -20.84 21.73 -19.22
C ILE A 114 -20.85 21.54 -20.74
N PHE A 115 -19.80 20.94 -21.31
CA PHE A 115 -19.72 20.76 -22.76
C PHE A 115 -20.62 19.61 -23.25
N TYR A 116 -20.75 18.55 -22.46
CA TYR A 116 -21.49 17.34 -22.85
C TYR A 116 -22.98 17.37 -22.46
N LEU A 117 -23.39 18.10 -21.41
CA LEU A 117 -24.79 18.24 -21.02
C LEU A 117 -25.72 18.73 -22.16
N PRO A 118 -25.41 19.84 -22.87
CA PRO A 118 -26.29 20.35 -23.91
C PRO A 118 -26.37 19.41 -25.12
N VAL A 119 -25.25 18.75 -25.46
CA VAL A 119 -25.19 17.77 -26.56
C VAL A 119 -26.01 16.52 -26.24
N LEU A 120 -25.95 16.04 -24.99
CA LEU A 120 -26.69 14.87 -24.55
C LEU A 120 -28.21 15.13 -24.49
N ILE A 121 -28.61 16.31 -24.00
CA ILE A 121 -30.02 16.73 -23.98
C ILE A 121 -30.57 16.83 -25.42
N TRP A 122 -29.80 17.42 -26.33
CA TRP A 122 -30.19 17.54 -27.74
C TRP A 122 -30.35 16.16 -28.39
N LEU A 123 -29.46 15.21 -28.10
CA LEU A 123 -29.53 13.85 -28.62
C LEU A 123 -30.75 13.07 -28.10
N LEU A 124 -31.09 13.21 -26.82
CA LEU A 124 -32.27 12.57 -26.22
C LEU A 124 -33.58 13.08 -26.83
N VAL A 125 -33.71 14.40 -27.02
CA VAL A 125 -34.90 14.98 -27.66
C VAL A 125 -34.97 14.58 -29.14
N GLY A 126 -33.82 14.49 -29.82
CA GLY A 126 -33.74 14.04 -31.20
C GLY A 126 -34.09 12.57 -31.41
N LEU A 127 -33.87 11.71 -30.41
CA LEU A 127 -34.22 10.29 -30.45
C LEU A 127 -35.72 10.03 -30.23
N PHE A 128 -36.43 10.97 -29.60
CA PHE A 128 -37.84 10.85 -29.24
C PHE A 128 -38.80 11.51 -30.26
N ARG A 129 -38.26 11.99 -31.39
CA ARG A 129 -39.00 12.65 -32.47
C ARG A 129 -38.83 11.87 -33.77
#